data_AF-A0AAE3RCM2-F1
#
_entry.id   AF-A0AAE3RCM2-F1
#
_cell.length_a   1.000
_cell.length_b   1.000
_cell.length_c   1.000
_cell.angle_alpha   90.00
_cell.angle_beta   90.00
_cell.angle_gamma   90.00
#
_symmetry.space_group_name_H-M   'P 1'
#
loop_
_entity.id
_entity.type
_entity.pdbx_description
1 polymer ?
#
loop_
_entity_poly.entity_id
_entity_poly.type
_entity_poly.pdbx_seq_one_letter_code
_entity_poly.pdbx_strand_id
1 'polypeptide(L)'
;MAHEKSDIIVSVVIPVYNAEEYIADTLKNIVSQSLYEIEIIIINDHSSDNTLNILKEITSSDERIRIIDNAVNIGAGISRNIGLSEAKGEYIIFLDDDDYVDTNMLKHMSDCAELSGADIVVCRSRSFNLQSLQYAPMPDSIRKDLLPEKAVFSPGDIERDFFRAFIWWPWDKLFRREFIIQHSLSYQDLRTSNDLFFVCASMLSAEKVTILDEILIAHTINRKTSLSSTRSVSYHCALDALVALRDFLFKNGMMQKRQRDFYNYIVVFLEWHLNTLSGEAFNKLFQDVKLFISSFDINNEDFYDEFILSAYRRIADMSAEEYLFSLKDRVLNELEDAQRNILTLQNEVEEIKQQLQQKDEMIASMNRENLAIKADNKILENYNEELKTVQTKFLKLLSSKD
;
A
#
# COMPACT_ATOMS: atom_id res chain seq x y z
N MET A 1 -20.61 29.88 -17.40
CA MET A 1 -19.21 30.29 -17.61
C MET A 1 -18.48 29.05 -18.05
N ALA A 2 -17.80 29.08 -19.20
CA ALA A 2 -16.99 27.96 -19.63
C ALA A 2 -15.84 27.82 -18.61
N HIS A 3 -15.72 26.65 -17.96
CA HIS A 3 -14.52 26.33 -17.20
C HIS A 3 -13.36 26.33 -18.19
N GLU A 4 -12.44 27.29 -18.08
CA GLU A 4 -11.11 27.14 -18.67
C GLU A 4 -10.54 25.82 -18.13
N LYS A 5 -10.27 24.87 -19.03
CA LYS A 5 -9.68 23.59 -18.67
C LYS A 5 -8.32 23.91 -18.06
N SER A 6 -8.14 23.60 -16.78
CA SER A 6 -6.86 23.75 -16.09
C SER A 6 -5.82 22.92 -16.85
N ASP A 7 -4.65 23.49 -17.13
CA ASP A 7 -3.52 22.72 -17.70
C ASP A 7 -2.95 21.71 -16.68
N ILE A 8 -3.40 21.75 -15.42
CA ILE A 8 -3.01 20.83 -14.35
C ILE A 8 -3.93 19.61 -14.39
N ILE A 9 -3.33 18.43 -14.55
CA ILE A 9 -4.03 17.14 -14.52
C ILE A 9 -4.16 16.64 -13.08
N VAL A 10 -3.09 16.68 -12.28
CA VAL A 10 -3.08 16.17 -10.90
C VAL A 10 -2.61 17.22 -9.91
N SER A 11 -3.40 17.46 -8.86
CA SER A 11 -2.94 18.15 -7.64
C SER A 11 -2.44 17.13 -6.63
N VAL A 12 -1.19 17.26 -6.21
CA VAL A 12 -0.60 16.49 -5.11
C VAL A 12 -0.68 17.32 -3.85
N VAL A 13 -1.42 16.87 -2.84
CA VAL A 13 -1.53 17.55 -1.54
C VAL A 13 -0.71 16.82 -0.50
N ILE A 14 0.19 17.53 0.20
CA ILE A 14 1.11 16.95 1.19
C ILE A 14 1.00 17.76 2.49
N PRO A 15 0.32 17.25 3.54
CA PRO A 15 0.43 17.84 4.87
C PRO A 15 1.80 17.51 5.47
N VAL A 16 2.48 18.50 6.05
CA VAL A 16 3.83 18.34 6.60
C VAL A 16 3.89 18.88 8.02
N TYR A 17 4.40 18.09 8.96
CA TYR A 17 4.65 18.54 10.33
C TYR A 17 5.90 17.89 10.93
N ASN A 18 6.89 18.70 11.26
CA ASN A 18 8.16 18.26 11.86
C ASN A 18 8.82 17.11 11.08
N ALA A 19 9.16 17.38 9.82
CA ALA A 19 9.59 16.44 8.81
C ALA A 19 11.03 16.66 8.31
N GLU A 20 11.86 17.39 9.07
CA GLU A 20 13.18 17.83 8.62
C GLU A 20 14.11 16.68 8.18
N GLU A 21 13.92 15.48 8.74
CA GLU A 21 14.75 14.31 8.49
C GLU A 21 14.55 13.68 7.10
N TYR A 22 13.38 13.83 6.47
CA TYR A 22 12.99 13.01 5.31
C TYR A 22 12.26 13.78 4.20
N ILE A 23 11.66 14.95 4.50
CA ILE A 23 10.88 15.73 3.53
C ILE A 23 11.66 16.06 2.25
N ALA A 24 12.97 16.26 2.35
CA ALA A 24 13.82 16.56 1.21
C ALA A 24 13.86 15.42 0.19
N ASP A 25 13.89 14.17 0.65
CA ASP A 25 13.95 13.01 -0.23
C ASP A 25 12.56 12.66 -0.79
N THR A 26 11.51 12.80 0.04
CA THR A 26 10.11 12.70 -0.40
C THR A 26 9.82 13.67 -1.55
N LEU A 27 10.18 14.95 -1.40
CA LEU A 27 9.92 15.96 -2.44
C LEU A 27 10.75 15.74 -3.71
N LYS A 28 12.02 15.34 -3.60
CA LYS A 28 12.81 14.98 -4.79
C LYS A 28 12.14 13.85 -5.59
N ASN A 29 11.59 12.86 -4.90
CA ASN A 29 10.87 11.76 -5.53
C ASN A 29 9.58 12.23 -6.22
N ILE A 30 8.77 13.08 -5.57
CA ILE A 30 7.52 13.62 -6.15
C ILE A 30 7.79 14.59 -7.32
N VAL A 31 8.82 15.42 -7.23
CA VAL A 31 9.23 16.33 -8.32
C VAL A 31 9.70 15.56 -9.57
N SER A 32 10.24 14.35 -9.38
CA SER A 32 10.73 13.47 -10.44
C SER A 32 9.66 12.65 -11.17
N GLN A 33 8.38 12.92 -10.91
CA GLN A 33 7.27 12.26 -11.63
C GLN A 33 7.35 12.51 -13.13
N SER A 34 7.00 11.49 -13.92
CA SER A 34 7.00 11.55 -15.39
C SER A 34 5.82 12.34 -15.96
N LEU A 35 4.78 12.59 -15.16
CA LEU A 35 3.71 13.54 -15.47
C LEU A 35 4.15 14.95 -15.08
N TYR A 36 4.25 15.86 -16.04
CA TYR A 36 4.70 17.22 -15.76
C TYR A 36 3.56 18.16 -15.35
N GLU A 37 2.35 17.91 -15.87
CA GLU A 37 1.10 18.64 -15.67
C GLU A 37 0.53 18.43 -14.25
N ILE A 38 1.35 18.68 -13.25
CA ILE A 38 1.03 18.53 -11.83
C ILE A 38 1.24 19.85 -11.11
N GLU A 39 0.48 20.05 -10.03
CA GLU A 39 0.83 21.01 -8.98
C GLU A 39 1.07 20.27 -7.67
N ILE A 40 2.01 20.76 -6.86
CA ILE A 40 2.35 20.18 -5.57
C ILE A 40 2.03 21.22 -4.50
N ILE A 41 1.02 20.94 -3.67
CA ILE A 41 0.52 21.82 -2.63
C ILE A 41 0.98 21.26 -1.28
N ILE A 42 2.00 21.92 -0.72
CA ILE A 42 2.58 21.56 0.57
C ILE A 42 1.91 22.40 1.64
N ILE A 43 1.30 21.75 2.64
CA ILE A 43 0.68 22.41 3.78
C ILE A 43 1.58 22.21 4.98
N ASN A 44 2.43 23.19 5.30
CA ASN A 44 3.24 23.16 6.51
C ASN A 44 2.35 23.46 7.72
N ASP A 45 2.12 22.44 8.55
CA ASP A 45 1.20 22.51 9.69
C ASP A 45 1.88 23.06 10.96
N HIS A 46 2.48 24.23 10.83
CA HIS A 46 3.18 24.93 11.91
C HIS A 46 4.34 24.11 12.50
N SER A 47 5.21 23.57 11.63
CA SER A 47 6.43 22.87 12.06
C SER A 47 7.33 23.76 12.95
N SER A 48 7.88 23.15 13.99
CA SER A 48 8.78 23.81 14.96
C SER A 48 10.26 23.51 14.73
N ASP A 49 10.58 22.61 13.81
CA ASP A 49 11.92 22.19 13.42
C ASP A 49 12.39 22.91 12.13
N ASN A 50 13.43 22.42 11.46
CA ASN A 50 13.97 23.05 10.25
C ASN A 50 13.15 22.77 8.98
N THR A 51 12.00 22.10 9.06
CA THR A 51 11.17 21.69 7.92
C THR A 51 10.87 22.85 6.98
N LEU A 52 10.36 23.98 7.50
CA LEU A 52 9.94 25.11 6.66
C LEU A 52 11.10 25.70 5.85
N ASN A 53 12.31 25.72 6.40
CA ASN A 53 13.48 26.22 5.68
C ASN A 53 13.88 25.27 4.55
N ILE A 54 13.85 23.96 4.80
CA ILE A 54 14.12 22.93 3.79
C ILE A 54 13.10 23.02 2.65
N LEU A 55 11.83 23.18 2.98
CA LEU A 55 10.77 23.40 2.00
C LEU A 55 11.05 24.63 1.12
N LYS A 56 11.39 25.78 1.73
CA LYS A 56 11.71 27.02 0.99
C LYS A 56 12.91 26.87 0.07
N GLU A 57 13.93 26.12 0.49
CA GLU A 57 15.11 25.85 -0.33
C GLU A 57 14.76 25.03 -1.58
N ILE A 58 14.04 23.92 -1.41
CA ILE A 58 13.67 23.01 -2.50
C ILE A 58 12.72 23.70 -3.50
N THR A 59 11.71 24.38 -2.99
CA THR A 59 10.66 25.02 -3.80
C THR A 59 11.12 26.23 -4.59
N SER A 60 12.27 26.83 -4.25
CA SER A 60 12.82 27.96 -4.99
C SER A 60 13.17 27.68 -6.45
N SER A 61 13.19 26.39 -6.85
CA SER A 61 13.62 25.92 -8.16
C SER A 61 12.53 25.29 -9.03
N ASP A 62 11.31 25.09 -8.51
CA ASP A 62 10.22 24.42 -9.22
C ASP A 62 8.89 25.18 -9.01
N GLU A 63 8.41 25.81 -10.09
CA GLU A 63 7.19 26.64 -10.08
C GLU A 63 5.91 25.83 -9.87
N ARG A 64 5.96 24.50 -10.00
CA ARG A 64 4.82 23.61 -9.73
C ARG A 64 4.51 23.49 -8.24
N ILE A 65 5.45 23.89 -7.36
CA ILE A 65 5.32 23.71 -5.92
C ILE A 65 4.84 24.99 -5.24
N ARG A 66 3.83 24.86 -4.38
CA ARG A 66 3.28 25.93 -3.56
C ARG A 66 3.26 25.50 -2.09
N ILE A 67 3.82 26.35 -1.23
CA ILE A 67 3.80 26.16 0.23
C ILE A 67 2.72 27.04 0.83
N ILE A 68 1.86 26.44 1.65
CA ILE A 68 0.92 27.14 2.53
C ILE A 68 1.37 26.86 3.96
N ASP A 69 1.67 27.93 4.69
CA ASP A 69 2.19 27.85 6.05
C ASP A 69 1.07 28.18 7.05
N ASN A 70 0.64 27.18 7.82
CA ASN A 70 -0.42 27.35 8.81
C ASN A 70 0.08 28.19 9.99
N ALA A 71 -0.77 29.11 10.46
CA ALA A 71 -0.44 29.98 11.60
C ALA A 71 -0.34 29.21 12.93
N VAL A 72 -1.02 28.06 13.03
CA VAL A 72 -1.02 27.16 14.19
C VAL A 72 -1.12 25.71 13.68
N ASN A 73 -0.72 24.74 14.52
CA ASN A 73 -0.91 23.33 14.19
C ASN A 73 -2.40 22.98 14.27
N ILE A 74 -2.99 22.56 13.15
CA ILE A 74 -4.42 22.20 13.01
C ILE A 74 -4.62 20.74 12.63
N GLY A 75 -3.55 19.95 12.53
CA GLY A 75 -3.57 18.54 12.22
C GLY A 75 -3.62 18.24 10.73
N ALA A 76 -3.26 16.99 10.38
CA ALA A 76 -3.17 16.52 9.01
C ALA A 76 -4.53 16.56 8.27
N GLY A 77 -5.63 16.20 8.94
CA GLY A 77 -6.96 16.21 8.32
C GLY A 77 -7.36 17.60 7.81
N ILE A 78 -7.28 18.61 8.69
CA ILE A 78 -7.61 19.99 8.30
C ILE A 78 -6.60 20.55 7.30
N SER A 79 -5.32 20.21 7.43
CA SER A 79 -4.30 20.56 6.43
C SER A 79 -4.64 20.01 5.04
N ARG A 80 -5.07 18.74 4.94
CA ARG A 80 -5.52 18.15 3.66
C ARG A 80 -6.76 18.85 3.11
N ASN A 81 -7.70 19.28 3.96
CA ASN A 81 -8.87 20.05 3.53
C ASN A 81 -8.47 21.42 2.94
N ILE A 82 -7.49 22.12 3.53
CA ILE A 82 -6.93 23.35 2.95
C ILE A 82 -6.35 23.04 1.56
N GLY A 83 -5.52 22.01 1.45
CA GLY A 83 -4.96 21.59 0.17
C GLY A 83 -6.01 21.23 -0.88
N LEU A 84 -7.06 20.51 -0.49
CA LEU A 84 -8.20 20.19 -1.36
C LEU A 84 -8.92 21.44 -1.87
N SER A 85 -9.09 22.46 -1.01
CA SER A 85 -9.73 23.72 -1.40
C SER A 85 -8.89 24.55 -2.37
N GLU A 86 -7.56 24.40 -2.30
CA GLU A 86 -6.58 25.12 -3.11
C GLU A 86 -6.19 24.41 -4.41
N ALA A 87 -6.54 23.12 -4.52
CA ALA A 87 -6.30 22.27 -5.67
C ALA A 87 -7.07 22.74 -6.90
N LYS A 88 -6.42 22.65 -8.06
CA LYS A 88 -6.90 23.06 -9.39
C LYS A 88 -6.80 21.94 -10.44
N GLY A 89 -6.18 20.82 -10.10
CA GLY A 89 -6.07 19.64 -10.96
C GLY A 89 -7.41 18.97 -11.20
N GLU A 90 -7.56 18.28 -12.33
CA GLU A 90 -8.73 17.45 -12.60
C GLU A 90 -8.87 16.33 -11.55
N TYR A 91 -7.73 15.78 -11.16
CA TYR A 91 -7.60 14.77 -10.10
C TYR A 91 -6.78 15.30 -8.93
N ILE A 92 -6.98 14.69 -7.76
CA ILE A 92 -6.26 14.99 -6.53
C ILE A 92 -5.77 13.70 -5.87
N ILE A 93 -4.55 13.73 -5.36
CA ILE A 93 -3.98 12.68 -4.52
C ILE A 93 -3.39 13.31 -3.25
N PHE A 94 -3.55 12.61 -2.13
CA PHE A 94 -3.00 13.06 -0.84
C PHE A 94 -1.85 12.13 -0.46
N LEU A 95 -0.63 12.64 -0.47
CA LEU A 95 0.57 11.89 -0.07
C LEU A 95 1.02 12.35 1.31
N ASP A 96 1.61 11.45 2.08
CA ASP A 96 2.23 11.78 3.36
C ASP A 96 3.66 12.29 3.16
N ASP A 97 4.18 12.99 4.17
CA ASP A 97 5.49 13.63 4.12
C ASP A 97 6.67 12.62 4.10
N ASP A 98 6.41 11.34 4.32
CA ASP A 98 7.37 10.23 4.35
C ASP A 98 7.05 9.09 3.34
N ASP A 99 6.20 9.33 2.35
CA ASP A 99 5.89 8.38 1.28
C ASP A 99 6.96 8.33 0.19
N TYR A 100 7.21 7.13 -0.35
CA TYR A 100 8.02 6.93 -1.56
C TYR A 100 7.15 6.40 -2.70
N VAL A 101 7.07 7.14 -3.80
CA VAL A 101 6.24 6.80 -4.96
C VAL A 101 7.07 6.41 -6.19
N ASP A 102 6.54 5.53 -7.03
CA ASP A 102 7.13 5.22 -8.34
C ASP A 102 7.11 6.48 -9.21
N THR A 103 8.17 6.73 -9.99
CA THR A 103 8.29 7.94 -10.83
C THR A 103 7.20 8.03 -11.91
N ASN A 104 6.49 6.95 -12.21
CA ASN A 104 5.38 6.92 -13.17
C ASN A 104 4.01 6.85 -12.50
N MET A 105 3.93 6.88 -11.16
CA MET A 105 2.69 6.71 -10.42
C MET A 105 1.60 7.67 -10.90
N LEU A 106 1.88 8.98 -10.91
CA LEU A 106 0.87 9.98 -11.26
C LEU A 106 0.42 9.83 -12.71
N LYS A 107 1.35 9.54 -13.63
CA LYS A 107 1.05 9.32 -15.04
C LYS A 107 0.15 8.09 -15.25
N HIS A 108 0.53 6.95 -14.67
CA HIS A 108 -0.25 5.72 -14.86
C HIS A 108 -1.63 5.83 -14.22
N MET A 109 -1.73 6.43 -13.03
CA MET A 109 -3.02 6.63 -12.37
C MET A 109 -3.90 7.62 -13.13
N SER A 110 -3.36 8.73 -13.65
CA SER A 110 -4.13 9.69 -14.45
C SER A 110 -4.59 9.11 -15.78
N ASP A 111 -3.71 8.40 -16.49
CA ASP A 111 -4.05 7.73 -17.76
C ASP A 111 -5.15 6.69 -17.52
N CYS A 112 -5.06 5.92 -16.42
CA CYS A 112 -6.09 4.95 -16.03
C CYS A 112 -7.43 5.64 -15.73
N ALA A 113 -7.40 6.76 -15.00
CA ALA A 113 -8.59 7.54 -14.66
C ALA A 113 -9.28 8.07 -15.92
N GLU A 114 -8.51 8.65 -16.86
CA GLU A 114 -9.03 9.20 -18.12
C GLU A 114 -9.65 8.10 -18.99
N LEU A 115 -8.97 6.97 -19.16
CA LEU A 115 -9.44 5.86 -19.99
C LEU A 115 -10.73 5.21 -19.45
N SER A 116 -10.86 5.12 -18.13
CA SER A 116 -12.03 4.52 -17.47
C SER A 116 -13.15 5.52 -17.17
N GLY A 117 -12.82 6.81 -17.16
CA GLY A 117 -13.67 7.87 -16.62
C GLY A 117 -13.99 7.66 -15.13
N ALA A 118 -13.04 7.12 -14.37
CA ALA A 118 -13.23 6.76 -12.97
C ALA A 118 -13.30 7.99 -12.05
N ASP A 119 -14.13 7.89 -11.01
CA ASP A 119 -14.10 8.80 -9.87
C ASP A 119 -12.89 8.55 -8.99
N ILE A 120 -12.49 7.27 -8.85
CA ILE A 120 -11.38 6.86 -8.01
C ILE A 120 -10.57 5.76 -8.71
N VAL A 121 -9.26 5.96 -8.78
CA VAL A 121 -8.28 4.94 -9.16
C VAL A 121 -7.53 4.49 -7.90
N VAL A 122 -7.48 3.19 -7.64
CA VAL A 122 -6.71 2.61 -6.53
C VAL A 122 -5.50 1.86 -7.08
N CYS A 123 -4.30 2.11 -6.57
CA CYS A 123 -3.09 1.35 -6.91
C CYS A 123 -2.66 0.40 -5.79
N ARG A 124 -1.77 -0.56 -6.08
CA ARG A 124 -1.18 -1.41 -5.04
C ARG A 124 -0.07 -0.69 -4.30
N SER A 125 0.16 -1.17 -3.09
CA SER A 125 1.21 -0.69 -2.20
C SER A 125 2.08 -1.81 -1.65
N ARG A 126 3.25 -1.40 -1.14
CA ARG A 126 4.17 -2.23 -0.36
C ARG A 126 4.61 -1.46 0.87
N SER A 127 5.12 -2.14 1.88
CA SER A 127 5.73 -1.47 3.02
C SER A 127 7.23 -1.32 2.80
N PHE A 128 7.82 -0.26 3.37
CA PHE A 128 9.25 -0.05 3.46
C PHE A 128 9.65 0.12 4.91
N ASN A 129 10.44 -0.80 5.44
CA ASN A 129 10.87 -0.78 6.82
C ASN A 129 12.17 0.03 6.97
N LEU A 130 12.10 1.18 7.67
CA LEU A 130 13.28 2.04 7.87
C LEU A 130 14.40 1.40 8.69
N GLN A 131 14.09 0.40 9.53
CA GLN A 131 15.09 -0.25 10.37
C GLN A 131 15.88 -1.32 9.60
N SER A 132 15.18 -2.14 8.80
CA SER A 132 15.82 -3.19 8.00
C SER A 132 16.18 -2.76 6.59
N LEU A 133 15.68 -1.61 6.12
CA LEU A 133 15.78 -1.10 4.75
C LEU A 133 15.25 -2.10 3.71
N GLN A 134 14.20 -2.83 4.06
CA GLN A 134 13.59 -3.86 3.22
C GLN A 134 12.15 -3.50 2.86
N TYR A 135 11.78 -3.89 1.64
CA TYR A 135 10.41 -3.86 1.18
C TYR A 135 9.70 -5.16 1.53
N ALA A 136 8.41 -5.08 1.88
CA ALA A 136 7.56 -6.25 2.03
C ALA A 136 6.21 -6.04 1.30
N PRO A 137 5.64 -7.08 0.68
CA PRO A 137 4.36 -6.98 -0.01
C PRO A 137 3.25 -6.65 1.00
N MET A 138 2.25 -5.89 0.55
CA MET A 138 1.02 -5.63 1.30
C MET A 138 -0.16 -6.20 0.51
N PRO A 139 -0.35 -7.53 0.48
CA PRO A 139 -1.41 -8.15 -0.31
C PRO A 139 -2.81 -7.67 0.13
N ASP A 140 -2.97 -7.35 1.41
CA ASP A 140 -4.22 -6.86 2.01
C ASP A 140 -4.51 -5.37 1.74
N SER A 141 -3.63 -4.63 1.05
CA SER A 141 -3.96 -3.27 0.60
C SER A 141 -5.15 -3.26 -0.36
N ILE A 142 -5.26 -4.32 -1.18
CA ILE A 142 -6.39 -4.60 -2.06
C ILE A 142 -6.71 -6.09 -2.04
N ARG A 143 -7.83 -6.44 -1.40
CA ARG A 143 -8.36 -7.81 -1.32
C ARG A 143 -9.07 -8.21 -2.60
N LYS A 144 -8.30 -8.73 -3.57
CA LYS A 144 -8.78 -9.18 -4.88
C LYS A 144 -9.95 -10.17 -4.81
N ASP A 145 -10.00 -11.00 -3.77
CA ASP A 145 -11.06 -11.99 -3.55
C ASP A 145 -12.43 -11.39 -3.21
N LEU A 146 -12.48 -10.08 -2.88
CA LEU A 146 -13.71 -9.34 -2.61
C LEU A 146 -14.14 -8.44 -3.78
N LEU A 147 -13.27 -8.27 -4.78
CA LEU A 147 -13.55 -7.38 -5.91
C LEU A 147 -14.42 -8.08 -6.97
N PRO A 148 -15.31 -7.34 -7.66
CA PRO A 148 -16.04 -7.87 -8.79
C PRO A 148 -15.10 -8.14 -9.98
N GLU A 149 -15.44 -9.11 -10.83
CA GLU A 149 -14.75 -9.37 -12.10
C GLU A 149 -15.10 -8.30 -13.16
N LYS A 150 -14.82 -7.03 -12.86
CA LYS A 150 -15.12 -5.87 -13.70
C LYS A 150 -13.92 -4.91 -13.69
N ALA A 151 -13.56 -4.39 -14.87
CA ALA A 151 -12.50 -3.39 -14.99
C ALA A 151 -12.89 -2.06 -14.32
N VAL A 152 -14.15 -1.64 -14.47
CA VAL A 152 -14.73 -0.47 -13.81
C VAL A 152 -15.98 -0.93 -13.07
N PHE A 153 -16.09 -0.59 -11.79
CA PHE A 153 -17.20 -1.01 -10.94
C PHE A 153 -17.62 0.10 -9.98
N SER A 154 -18.82 -0.01 -9.46
CA SER A 154 -19.29 0.80 -8.33
C SER A 154 -19.04 0.05 -7.01
N PRO A 155 -18.95 0.74 -5.87
CA PRO A 155 -18.92 0.10 -4.56
C PRO A 155 -20.07 -0.88 -4.34
N GLY A 156 -21.22 -0.65 -4.99
CA GLY A 156 -22.39 -1.51 -4.93
C GLY A 156 -22.20 -2.90 -5.55
N ASP A 157 -21.18 -3.07 -6.40
CA ASP A 157 -20.80 -4.33 -7.04
C ASP A 157 -19.95 -5.24 -6.13
N ILE A 158 -19.35 -4.70 -5.07
CA ILE A 158 -18.69 -5.51 -4.04
C ILE A 158 -19.78 -6.15 -3.19
N GLU A 159 -20.01 -7.45 -3.37
CA GLU A 159 -21.17 -8.17 -2.83
C GLU A 159 -21.12 -8.32 -1.30
N ARG A 160 -19.91 -8.45 -0.74
CA ARG A 160 -19.70 -8.69 0.68
C ARG A 160 -18.40 -8.06 1.17
N ASP A 161 -18.37 -7.79 2.46
CA ASP A 161 -17.20 -7.34 3.21
C ASP A 161 -16.50 -6.12 2.59
N PHE A 162 -17.30 -5.19 2.05
CA PHE A 162 -16.79 -4.00 1.36
C PHE A 162 -15.72 -3.28 2.19
N PHE A 163 -15.91 -3.20 3.51
CA PHE A 163 -15.02 -2.40 4.32
C PHE A 163 -13.63 -2.99 4.56
N ARG A 164 -13.46 -4.28 4.22
CA ARG A 164 -12.17 -4.98 4.26
C ARG A 164 -11.60 -5.21 2.85
N ALA A 165 -12.29 -4.74 1.80
CA ALA A 165 -11.80 -4.82 0.43
C ALA A 165 -10.54 -3.96 0.19
N PHE A 166 -10.42 -2.88 0.96
CA PHE A 166 -9.34 -1.90 0.88
C PHE A 166 -8.89 -1.49 2.28
N ILE A 167 -7.73 -0.84 2.33
CA ILE A 167 -7.35 -0.04 3.48
C ILE A 167 -7.65 1.45 3.20
N TRP A 168 -8.02 2.18 4.25
CA TRP A 168 -8.61 3.51 4.17
C TRP A 168 -7.64 4.66 4.35
N TRP A 169 -6.39 4.46 3.97
CA TRP A 169 -5.47 5.56 3.72
C TRP A 169 -5.78 6.21 2.35
N PRO A 170 -5.38 7.47 2.15
CA PRO A 170 -5.66 8.19 0.91
C PRO A 170 -4.56 8.08 -0.15
N TRP A 171 -3.33 7.72 0.24
CA TRP A 171 -2.13 7.86 -0.61
C TRP A 171 -2.02 6.86 -1.77
N ASP A 172 -2.82 5.79 -1.78
CA ASP A 172 -2.92 4.84 -2.90
C ASP A 172 -4.12 5.13 -3.82
N LYS A 173 -4.81 6.27 -3.61
CA LYS A 173 -6.04 6.62 -4.31
C LYS A 173 -5.92 7.97 -4.99
N LEU A 174 -6.14 7.97 -6.30
CA LEU A 174 -6.32 9.19 -7.09
C LEU A 174 -7.83 9.47 -7.19
N PHE A 175 -8.26 10.63 -6.72
CA PHE A 175 -9.67 11.03 -6.67
C PHE A 175 -9.97 12.08 -7.74
N ARG A 176 -11.09 11.95 -8.44
CA ARG A 176 -11.61 13.03 -9.30
C ARG A 176 -12.05 14.19 -8.42
N ARG A 177 -11.38 15.35 -8.55
CA ARG A 177 -11.56 16.50 -7.64
C ARG A 177 -13.00 16.99 -7.61
N GLU A 178 -13.60 17.16 -8.79
CA GLU A 178 -14.96 17.66 -8.92
C GLU A 178 -15.98 16.73 -8.26
N PHE A 179 -15.76 15.41 -8.31
CA PHE A 179 -16.59 14.42 -7.62
C PHE A 179 -16.57 14.60 -6.10
N ILE A 180 -15.38 14.83 -5.52
CA ILE A 180 -15.22 15.07 -4.07
C ILE A 180 -15.96 16.35 -3.65
N ILE A 181 -15.82 17.42 -4.44
CA ILE A 181 -16.49 18.71 -4.18
C ILE A 181 -18.01 18.56 -4.24
N GLN A 182 -18.54 17.88 -5.27
CA GLN A 182 -19.97 17.67 -5.45
C GLN A 182 -20.62 16.91 -4.30
N HIS A 183 -19.90 15.95 -3.71
CA HIS A 183 -20.36 15.18 -2.56
C HIS A 183 -20.09 15.87 -1.21
N SER A 184 -19.45 17.05 -1.21
CA SER A 184 -19.08 17.79 0.01
C SER A 184 -18.29 16.95 1.01
N LEU A 185 -17.36 16.13 0.51
CA LEU A 185 -16.55 15.23 1.33
C LEU A 185 -15.29 15.94 1.83
N SER A 186 -14.98 15.75 3.10
CA SER A 186 -13.81 16.35 3.76
C SER A 186 -13.24 15.43 4.85
N TYR A 187 -11.97 15.63 5.17
CA TYR A 187 -11.32 14.98 6.31
C TYR A 187 -11.90 15.54 7.61
N GLN A 188 -12.00 14.67 8.63
CA GLN A 188 -12.44 15.10 9.95
C GLN A 188 -11.33 15.85 10.69
N ASP A 189 -11.72 16.75 11.58
CA ASP A 189 -10.83 17.36 12.57
C ASP A 189 -10.49 16.37 13.69
N LEU A 190 -9.76 15.31 13.32
CA LEU A 190 -9.29 14.27 14.23
C LEU A 190 -7.78 14.17 14.15
N ARG A 191 -7.14 14.12 15.31
CA ARG A 191 -5.69 13.97 15.40
C ARG A 191 -5.21 12.67 14.73
N THR A 192 -5.90 11.56 14.97
CA THR A 192 -5.61 10.26 14.34
C THR A 192 -6.86 9.71 13.68
N SER A 193 -6.70 8.77 12.73
CA SER A 193 -7.83 8.12 12.04
C SER A 193 -8.73 9.08 11.24
N ASN A 194 -8.27 10.30 10.95
CA ASN A 194 -9.01 11.29 10.14
C ASN A 194 -9.23 10.85 8.68
N ASP A 195 -8.43 9.90 8.20
CA ASP A 195 -8.55 9.35 6.84
C ASP A 195 -9.80 8.49 6.68
N LEU A 196 -10.16 7.72 7.73
CA LEU A 196 -11.16 6.66 7.64
C LEU A 196 -12.46 7.16 7.03
N PHE A 197 -13.02 8.23 7.59
CA PHE A 197 -14.31 8.75 7.13
C PHE A 197 -14.23 9.27 5.70
N PHE A 198 -13.26 10.13 5.41
CA PHE A 198 -13.12 10.75 4.09
C PHE A 198 -12.96 9.68 3.00
N VAL A 199 -12.05 8.73 3.19
CA VAL A 199 -11.74 7.72 2.18
C VAL A 199 -12.90 6.73 2.02
N CYS A 200 -13.48 6.23 3.11
CA CYS A 200 -14.65 5.34 3.05
C CYS A 200 -15.84 6.01 2.39
N ALA A 201 -16.18 7.24 2.79
CA ALA A 201 -17.32 7.96 2.25
C ALA A 201 -17.11 8.31 0.77
N SER A 202 -15.88 8.67 0.37
CA SER A 202 -15.49 8.86 -1.03
C SER A 202 -15.68 7.59 -1.84
N MET A 203 -15.14 6.47 -1.35
CA MET A 203 -15.31 5.18 -2.01
C MET A 203 -16.79 4.83 -2.13
N LEU A 204 -17.58 4.86 -1.05
CA LEU A 204 -19.02 4.54 -1.06
C LEU A 204 -19.87 5.43 -1.99
N SER A 205 -19.44 6.68 -2.22
CA SER A 205 -20.16 7.64 -3.07
C SER A 205 -19.77 7.55 -4.54
N ALA A 206 -18.66 6.90 -4.87
CA ALA A 206 -18.18 6.80 -6.24
C ALA A 206 -19.12 5.96 -7.12
N GLU A 207 -19.34 6.39 -8.36
CA GLU A 207 -20.06 5.59 -9.35
C GLU A 207 -19.10 4.67 -10.10
N LYS A 208 -17.86 5.14 -10.31
CA LYS A 208 -16.82 4.42 -11.06
C LYS A 208 -15.52 4.36 -10.29
N VAL A 209 -15.15 3.15 -9.90
CA VAL A 209 -13.87 2.80 -9.30
C VAL A 209 -13.14 1.87 -10.26
N THR A 210 -11.83 2.06 -10.40
CA THR A 210 -10.95 1.15 -11.14
C THR A 210 -9.72 0.81 -10.30
N ILE A 211 -9.16 -0.38 -10.53
CA ILE A 211 -7.94 -0.83 -9.87
C ILE A 211 -6.81 -0.84 -10.89
N LEU A 212 -5.74 -0.11 -10.57
CA LEU A 212 -4.47 -0.23 -11.26
C LEU A 212 -3.61 -1.24 -10.49
N ASP A 213 -3.48 -2.44 -11.02
CA ASP A 213 -2.82 -3.59 -10.36
C ASP A 213 -1.28 -3.50 -10.39
N GLU A 214 -0.74 -2.31 -10.11
CA GLU A 214 0.68 -1.99 -10.09
C GLU A 214 1.07 -1.49 -8.70
N ILE A 215 2.25 -1.89 -8.21
CA ILE A 215 2.78 -1.39 -6.93
C ILE A 215 3.43 -0.04 -7.19
N LEU A 216 2.74 1.05 -6.86
CA LEU A 216 3.17 2.41 -7.20
C LEU A 216 3.59 3.25 -5.99
N ILE A 217 3.34 2.76 -4.78
CA ILE A 217 3.69 3.48 -3.55
C ILE A 217 4.25 2.53 -2.50
N ALA A 218 5.25 3.01 -1.77
CA ALA A 218 5.86 2.33 -0.64
C ALA A 218 5.60 3.13 0.65
N HIS A 219 4.80 2.55 1.54
CA HIS A 219 4.47 3.14 2.83
C HIS A 219 5.57 2.85 3.85
N THR A 220 6.07 3.90 4.47
CA THR A 220 7.17 3.81 5.43
C THR A 220 6.68 3.32 6.81
N ILE A 221 7.28 2.25 7.34
CA ILE A 221 6.91 1.66 8.63
C ILE A 221 8.05 1.69 9.66
N ASN A 222 7.70 1.50 10.94
CA ASN A 222 8.61 1.48 12.10
C ASN A 222 9.35 2.81 12.36
N ARG A 223 8.71 3.92 12.02
CA ARG A 223 9.15 5.28 12.32
C ARG A 223 8.83 5.66 13.76
N LYS A 224 9.84 6.07 14.54
CA LYS A 224 9.69 6.40 15.98
C LYS A 224 8.73 7.58 16.22
N THR A 225 8.78 8.59 15.35
CA THR A 225 8.00 9.84 15.45
C THR A 225 6.65 9.79 14.75
N SER A 226 6.22 8.63 14.24
CA SER A 226 4.92 8.50 13.57
C SER A 226 3.77 8.91 14.48
N LEU A 227 2.79 9.64 13.94
CA LEU A 227 1.58 10.04 14.67
C LEU A 227 0.86 8.84 15.31
N SER A 228 0.94 7.70 14.64
CA SER A 228 0.43 6.41 15.08
C SER A 228 1.04 5.88 16.38
N SER A 229 2.29 6.26 16.73
CA SER A 229 2.94 5.84 17.97
C SER A 229 2.43 6.58 19.20
N THR A 230 1.66 7.66 19.01
CA THR A 230 1.12 8.52 20.08
C THR A 230 -0.41 8.46 20.17
N ARG A 231 -1.03 7.40 19.63
CA ARG A 231 -2.50 7.21 19.66
C ARG A 231 -3.09 7.19 21.07
N SER A 232 -2.30 6.91 22.11
CA SER A 232 -2.76 6.96 23.50
C SER A 232 -3.28 8.36 23.89
N VAL A 233 -2.81 9.43 23.26
CA VAL A 233 -3.28 10.81 23.48
C VAL A 233 -4.64 11.07 22.82
N SER A 234 -4.96 10.36 21.75
CA SER A 234 -6.16 10.56 20.92
C SER A 234 -6.94 9.26 20.71
N TYR A 235 -7.04 8.43 21.76
CA TYR A 235 -7.64 7.09 21.68
C TYR A 235 -9.10 7.11 21.18
N HIS A 236 -9.85 8.17 21.50
CA HIS A 236 -11.26 8.32 21.13
C HIS A 236 -11.47 8.53 19.62
N CYS A 237 -10.47 9.04 18.88
CA CYS A 237 -10.66 9.38 17.47
C CYS A 237 -11.05 8.19 16.59
N ALA A 238 -10.68 6.96 16.97
CA ALA A 238 -11.11 5.74 16.28
C ALA A 238 -12.64 5.57 16.32
N LEU A 239 -13.24 5.83 17.48
CA LEU A 239 -14.70 5.77 17.67
C LEU A 239 -15.39 6.93 16.97
N ASP A 240 -14.84 8.15 17.06
CA ASP A 240 -15.41 9.32 16.39
C ASP A 240 -15.48 9.16 14.86
N ALA A 241 -14.43 8.55 14.28
CA ALA A 241 -14.41 8.25 12.85
C ALA A 241 -15.45 7.19 12.46
N LEU A 242 -15.62 6.15 13.28
CA LEU A 242 -16.66 5.13 13.06
C LEU A 242 -18.07 5.66 13.25
N VAL A 243 -18.30 6.56 14.22
CA VAL A 243 -19.58 7.23 14.44
C VAL A 243 -19.95 8.04 13.20
N ALA A 244 -19.02 8.85 12.68
CA ALA A 244 -19.26 9.63 11.46
C ALA A 244 -19.56 8.72 10.25
N LEU A 245 -18.82 7.62 10.08
CA LEU A 245 -19.07 6.67 9.00
C LEU A 245 -20.44 5.98 9.14
N ARG A 246 -20.81 5.57 10.36
CA ARG A 246 -22.12 4.99 10.67
C ARG A 246 -23.25 5.96 10.30
N ASP A 247 -23.13 7.21 10.74
CA ASP A 247 -24.14 8.23 10.52
C ASP A 247 -24.27 8.55 9.02
N PHE A 248 -23.16 8.55 8.28
CA PHE A 248 -23.16 8.64 6.82
C PHE A 248 -23.89 7.47 6.15
N LEU A 249 -23.65 6.23 6.60
CA LEU A 249 -24.34 5.05 6.06
C LEU A 249 -25.85 5.11 6.32
N PHE A 250 -26.28 5.57 7.50
CA PHE A 250 -27.70 5.76 7.80
C PHE A 250 -28.31 6.88 6.95
N LYS A 251 -27.66 8.04 6.89
CA LYS A 251 -28.13 9.22 6.13
C LYS A 251 -28.34 8.90 4.65
N ASN A 252 -27.48 8.05 4.08
CA ASN A 252 -27.54 7.66 2.67
C ASN A 252 -28.31 6.34 2.42
N GLY A 253 -28.99 5.78 3.43
CA GLY A 253 -29.78 4.55 3.28
C GLY A 253 -28.96 3.30 2.95
N MET A 254 -27.64 3.33 3.19
CA MET A 254 -26.71 2.24 2.87
C MET A 254 -26.58 1.22 4.00
N MET A 255 -26.88 1.62 5.24
CA MET A 255 -26.66 0.78 6.42
C MET A 255 -27.35 -0.59 6.30
N GLN A 256 -28.60 -0.65 5.83
CA GLN A 256 -29.33 -1.91 5.73
C GLN A 256 -28.63 -2.93 4.81
N LYS A 257 -28.10 -2.47 3.66
CA LYS A 257 -27.39 -3.34 2.71
C LYS A 257 -25.98 -3.70 3.19
N ARG A 258 -25.35 -2.82 3.98
CA ARG A 258 -23.95 -2.91 4.42
C ARG A 258 -23.78 -3.28 5.90
N GLN A 259 -24.85 -3.66 6.59
CA GLN A 259 -24.83 -3.90 8.04
C GLN A 259 -23.79 -4.95 8.42
N ARG A 260 -23.82 -6.10 7.74
CA ARG A 260 -22.87 -7.20 7.98
C ARG A 260 -21.43 -6.75 7.76
N ASP A 261 -21.16 -6.08 6.64
CA ASP A 261 -19.84 -5.54 6.31
C ASP A 261 -19.36 -4.58 7.40
N PHE A 262 -20.24 -3.69 7.86
CA PHE A 262 -19.93 -2.70 8.88
C PHE A 262 -19.64 -3.36 10.23
N TYR A 263 -20.44 -4.34 10.67
CA TYR A 263 -20.24 -5.06 11.93
C TYR A 263 -18.93 -5.84 11.95
N ASN A 264 -18.57 -6.49 10.85
CA ASN A 264 -17.27 -7.16 10.77
C ASN A 264 -16.13 -6.15 10.84
N TYR A 265 -16.28 -5.02 10.14
CA TYR A 265 -15.25 -3.98 10.09
C TYR A 265 -15.02 -3.28 11.44
N ILE A 266 -16.07 -2.89 12.17
CA ILE A 266 -15.90 -2.24 13.48
C ILE A 266 -15.13 -3.16 14.44
N VAL A 267 -15.36 -4.47 14.38
CA VAL A 267 -14.68 -5.43 15.27
C VAL A 267 -13.19 -5.49 14.95
N VAL A 268 -12.80 -5.73 13.69
CA VAL A 268 -11.37 -5.80 13.33
C VAL A 268 -10.65 -4.46 13.49
N PHE A 269 -11.32 -3.35 13.17
CA PHE A 269 -10.76 -2.01 13.29
C PHE A 269 -10.51 -1.63 14.75
N LEU A 270 -11.46 -1.90 15.64
CA LEU A 270 -11.33 -1.60 17.07
C LEU A 270 -10.39 -2.58 17.77
N GLU A 271 -10.39 -3.87 17.40
CA GLU A 271 -9.42 -4.84 17.93
C GLU A 271 -7.99 -4.39 17.64
N TRP A 272 -7.70 -3.93 16.41
CA TRP A 272 -6.40 -3.40 16.06
C TRP A 272 -6.03 -2.16 16.89
N HIS A 273 -6.96 -1.22 17.09
CA HIS A 273 -6.70 -0.04 17.94
C HIS A 273 -6.38 -0.45 19.38
N LEU A 274 -7.16 -1.35 19.97
CA LEU A 274 -6.94 -1.88 21.31
C LEU A 274 -5.55 -2.51 21.44
N ASN A 275 -5.14 -3.31 20.45
CA ASN A 275 -3.86 -4.01 20.47
C ASN A 275 -2.63 -3.08 20.30
N THR A 276 -2.85 -1.82 19.89
CA THR A 276 -1.79 -0.81 19.76
C THR A 276 -1.67 0.11 20.98
N LEU A 277 -2.53 -0.08 21.99
CA LEU A 277 -2.55 0.75 23.20
C LEU A 277 -2.21 -0.08 24.44
N SER A 278 -1.75 0.61 25.49
CA SER A 278 -1.47 0.02 26.79
C SER A 278 -1.82 1.00 27.92
N GLY A 279 -1.96 0.49 29.14
CA GLY A 279 -2.17 1.31 30.34
C GLY A 279 -3.54 2.02 30.36
N GLU A 280 -3.56 3.26 30.86
CA GLU A 280 -4.82 4.00 31.07
C GLU A 280 -5.60 4.25 29.77
N ALA A 281 -4.91 4.59 28.68
CA ALA A 281 -5.54 4.83 27.38
C ALA A 281 -6.22 3.57 26.82
N PHE A 282 -5.59 2.40 26.99
CA PHE A 282 -6.20 1.11 26.64
C PHE A 282 -7.47 0.87 27.46
N ASN A 283 -7.42 1.06 28.78
CA ASN A 283 -8.59 0.82 29.64
C ASN A 283 -9.77 1.72 29.27
N LYS A 284 -9.52 3.02 29.00
CA LYS A 284 -10.56 3.94 28.54
C LYS A 284 -11.15 3.49 27.21
N LEU A 285 -10.30 3.24 26.21
CA LEU A 285 -10.77 2.79 24.90
C LEU A 285 -11.54 1.47 25.00
N PHE A 286 -11.08 0.50 25.79
CA PHE A 286 -11.75 -0.79 25.93
C PHE A 286 -13.18 -0.64 26.46
N GLN A 287 -13.38 0.21 27.47
CA GLN A 287 -14.72 0.49 27.99
C GLN A 287 -15.61 1.18 26.94
N ASP A 288 -15.08 2.19 26.26
CA ASP A 288 -15.82 2.93 25.24
C ASP A 288 -16.16 2.04 24.03
N VAL A 289 -15.25 1.16 23.63
CA VAL A 289 -15.47 0.17 22.57
C VAL A 289 -16.56 -0.82 22.97
N LYS A 290 -16.56 -1.32 24.21
CA LYS A 290 -17.58 -2.24 24.70
C LYS A 290 -18.97 -1.58 24.71
N LEU A 291 -19.05 -0.32 25.13
CA LEU A 291 -20.28 0.48 25.05
C LEU A 291 -20.72 0.72 23.60
N PHE A 292 -19.78 1.06 22.72
CA PHE A 292 -20.07 1.27 21.31
C PHE A 292 -20.59 0.00 20.61
N ILE A 293 -19.93 -1.14 20.81
CA ILE A 293 -20.33 -2.42 20.22
C ILE A 293 -21.70 -2.87 20.77
N SER A 294 -21.95 -2.72 22.06
CA SER A 294 -23.25 -3.07 22.66
C SER A 294 -24.41 -2.17 22.23
N SER A 295 -24.13 -1.04 21.54
CA SER A 295 -25.16 -0.21 20.91
C SER A 295 -25.72 -0.79 19.60
N PHE A 296 -25.11 -1.86 19.08
CA PHE A 296 -25.55 -2.57 17.89
C PHE A 296 -26.19 -3.91 18.25
N ASP A 297 -27.20 -4.31 17.48
CA ASP A 297 -27.85 -5.62 17.59
C ASP A 297 -27.06 -6.68 16.82
N ILE A 298 -25.89 -7.04 17.35
CA ILE A 298 -24.95 -7.98 16.72
C ILE A 298 -25.21 -9.40 17.20
N ASN A 299 -25.39 -10.31 16.25
CA ASN A 299 -25.54 -11.75 16.49
C ASN A 299 -24.38 -12.54 15.89
N ASN A 300 -24.19 -13.78 16.34
CA ASN A 300 -23.09 -14.64 15.84
C ASN A 300 -23.16 -14.86 14.30
N GLU A 301 -24.36 -14.82 13.72
CA GLU A 301 -24.58 -14.99 12.27
C GLU A 301 -24.17 -13.79 11.42
N ASP A 302 -23.89 -12.64 12.05
CA ASP A 302 -23.45 -11.43 11.37
C ASP A 302 -21.96 -11.50 10.96
N PHE A 303 -21.19 -12.50 11.38
CA PHE A 303 -19.75 -12.56 11.10
C PHE A 303 -19.42 -13.41 9.87
N TYR A 304 -18.48 -12.94 9.04
CA TYR A 304 -18.07 -13.65 7.82
C TYR A 304 -17.20 -14.87 8.10
N ASP A 305 -16.46 -14.86 9.20
CA ASP A 305 -15.57 -15.93 9.60
C ASP A 305 -15.44 -16.03 11.14
N GLU A 306 -14.95 -17.17 11.61
CA GLU A 306 -14.80 -17.45 13.05
C GLU A 306 -13.73 -16.56 13.71
N PHE A 307 -12.76 -16.04 12.93
CA PHE A 307 -11.71 -15.20 13.47
C PHE A 307 -12.28 -13.87 13.97
N ILE A 308 -13.15 -13.23 13.17
CA ILE A 308 -13.82 -11.98 13.55
C ILE A 308 -14.83 -12.23 14.66
N LEU A 309 -15.59 -13.33 14.60
CA LEU A 309 -16.52 -13.70 15.68
C LEU A 309 -15.76 -13.91 17.01
N SER A 310 -14.59 -14.54 16.97
CA SER A 310 -13.73 -14.71 18.14
C SER A 310 -13.22 -13.36 18.68
N ALA A 311 -12.86 -12.42 17.80
CA ALA A 311 -12.50 -11.04 18.17
C ALA A 311 -13.65 -10.31 18.84
N TYR A 312 -14.85 -10.40 18.26
CA TYR A 312 -16.07 -9.85 18.83
C TYR A 312 -16.31 -10.38 20.25
N ARG A 313 -16.29 -11.71 20.45
CA ARG A 313 -16.51 -12.32 21.77
C ARG A 313 -15.50 -11.86 22.81
N ARG A 314 -14.22 -11.74 22.44
CA ARG A 314 -13.21 -11.19 23.36
C ARG A 314 -13.55 -9.77 23.79
N ILE A 315 -14.02 -8.92 22.88
CA ILE A 315 -14.34 -7.52 23.21
C ILE A 315 -15.67 -7.43 23.99
N ALA A 316 -16.69 -8.17 23.55
CA ALA A 316 -18.04 -8.11 24.09
C ALA A 316 -18.16 -8.82 25.45
N ASP A 317 -17.56 -10.00 25.60
CA ASP A 317 -17.83 -10.87 26.74
C ASP A 317 -16.79 -10.70 27.87
N MET A 318 -15.53 -10.43 27.54
CA MET A 318 -14.43 -10.42 28.53
C MET A 318 -14.29 -9.09 29.27
N SER A 319 -13.64 -9.13 30.43
CA SER A 319 -13.05 -7.95 31.08
C SER A 319 -11.82 -7.44 30.30
N ALA A 320 -11.35 -6.24 30.62
CA ALA A 320 -10.14 -5.68 30.02
C ALA A 320 -8.91 -6.55 30.32
N GLU A 321 -8.82 -7.07 31.55
CA GLU A 321 -7.74 -7.96 32.00
C GLU A 321 -7.80 -9.32 31.29
N GLU A 322 -8.99 -9.92 31.17
CA GLU A 322 -9.22 -11.17 30.45
C GLU A 322 -8.90 -11.01 28.96
N TYR A 323 -9.29 -9.89 28.34
CA TYR A 323 -8.94 -9.56 26.97
C TYR A 323 -7.43 -9.53 26.78
N LEU A 324 -6.70 -8.78 27.61
CA LEU A 324 -5.23 -8.70 27.55
C LEU A 324 -4.57 -10.06 27.76
N PHE A 325 -5.11 -10.87 28.67
CA PHE A 325 -4.62 -12.24 28.89
C PHE A 325 -4.84 -13.12 27.66
N SER A 326 -6.01 -13.03 27.02
CA SER A 326 -6.34 -13.78 25.80
C SER A 326 -5.41 -13.45 24.63
N LEU A 327 -4.91 -12.21 24.55
CA LEU A 327 -3.92 -11.81 23.55
C LEU A 327 -2.59 -12.53 23.76
N LYS A 328 -2.16 -12.69 25.02
CA LYS A 328 -0.91 -13.39 25.33
C LYS A 328 -0.96 -14.85 24.87
N ASP A 329 -2.07 -15.54 25.15
CA ASP A 329 -2.27 -16.92 24.71
C ASP A 329 -2.34 -17.02 23.18
N ARG A 330 -2.97 -16.04 22.52
CA ARG A 330 -2.97 -15.96 21.06
C ARG A 330 -1.56 -15.80 20.50
N VAL A 331 -0.79 -14.83 21.01
CA VAL A 331 0.60 -14.59 20.57
C VAL A 331 1.47 -15.81 20.81
N LEU A 332 1.25 -16.53 21.91
CA LEU A 332 1.98 -17.77 22.19
C LEU A 332 1.64 -18.85 21.15
N ASN A 333 0.36 -19.05 20.84
CA ASN A 333 -0.08 -20.00 19.82
C ASN A 333 0.42 -19.63 18.42
N GLU A 334 0.33 -18.35 18.04
CA GLU A 334 0.84 -17.85 16.75
C GLU A 334 2.36 -18.03 16.65
N LEU A 335 3.10 -17.84 17.75
CA LEU A 335 4.54 -18.08 17.80
C LEU A 335 4.86 -19.57 17.62
N GLU A 336 4.10 -20.46 18.27
CA GLU A 336 4.26 -21.91 18.10
C GLU A 336 3.98 -22.34 16.65
N ASP A 337 2.93 -21.82 16.03
CA ASP A 337 2.59 -22.13 14.63
C ASP A 337 3.61 -21.54 13.65
N ALA A 338 4.09 -20.30 13.89
CA ALA A 338 5.17 -19.71 13.11
C ALA A 338 6.46 -20.55 13.21
N GLN A 339 6.79 -21.08 14.39
CA GLN A 339 7.94 -21.98 14.57
C GLN A 339 7.77 -23.28 13.78
N ARG A 340 6.57 -23.88 13.76
CA ARG A 340 6.28 -25.06 12.91
C ARG A 340 6.42 -24.75 11.43
N ASN A 341 5.94 -23.59 10.99
CA ASN A 341 6.05 -23.15 9.59
C ASN A 341 7.52 -22.90 9.20
N ILE A 342 8.30 -22.25 10.06
CA ILE A 342 9.75 -22.04 9.85
C ILE A 342 10.46 -23.38 9.71
N LEU A 343 10.15 -24.36 10.57
CA LEU A 343 10.76 -25.69 10.49
C LEU A 343 10.41 -26.37 9.16
N THR A 344 9.17 -26.25 8.71
CA THR A 344 8.72 -26.80 7.41
C THR A 344 9.47 -26.16 6.25
N LEU A 345 9.54 -24.83 6.21
CA LEU A 345 10.28 -24.09 5.18
C LEU A 345 11.78 -24.39 5.21
N GLN A 346 12.37 -24.60 6.38
CA GLN A 346 13.79 -25.00 6.50
C GLN A 346 14.03 -26.36 5.86
N ASN A 347 13.12 -27.31 6.04
CA ASN A 347 13.21 -28.63 5.38
C ASN A 347 13.10 -28.50 3.86
N GLU A 348 12.15 -27.71 3.35
CA GLU A 348 11.99 -27.44 1.91
C GLU A 348 13.24 -26.78 1.31
N VAL A 349 13.82 -25.79 2.00
CA VAL A 349 15.07 -25.13 1.56
C VAL A 349 16.22 -26.14 1.50
N GLU A 350 16.30 -27.06 2.45
CA GLU A 350 17.36 -28.07 2.46
C GLU A 350 17.19 -29.09 1.33
N GLU A 351 15.96 -29.49 1.03
CA GLU A 351 15.65 -30.32 -0.16
C GLU A 351 16.04 -29.61 -1.46
N ILE A 352 15.70 -28.31 -1.60
CA ILE A 352 16.07 -27.52 -2.78
C ILE A 352 17.59 -27.42 -2.92
N LYS A 353 18.33 -27.21 -1.82
CA LYS A 353 19.81 -27.17 -1.85
C LYS A 353 20.40 -28.51 -2.31
N GLN A 354 19.86 -29.63 -1.85
CA GLN A 354 20.31 -30.96 -2.29
C GLN A 354 20.07 -31.15 -3.80
N GLN A 355 18.90 -30.74 -4.30
CA GLN A 355 18.61 -30.77 -5.73
C GLN A 355 19.55 -29.86 -6.53
N LEU A 356 19.90 -28.69 -5.99
CA LEU A 356 20.84 -27.76 -6.62
C LEU A 356 22.24 -28.39 -6.73
N GLN A 357 22.72 -29.02 -5.65
CA GLN A 357 24.00 -29.72 -5.63
C GLN A 357 24.05 -30.85 -6.67
N GLN A 358 22.98 -31.65 -6.77
CA GLN A 358 22.89 -32.71 -7.79
C GLN A 358 22.95 -32.15 -9.21
N LYS A 359 22.30 -31.00 -9.45
CA LYS A 359 22.38 -30.31 -10.75
C LYS A 359 23.79 -29.78 -11.04
N ASP A 360 24.47 -29.21 -10.05
CA ASP A 360 25.85 -28.74 -10.21
C ASP A 360 26.83 -29.89 -10.52
N GLU A 361 26.66 -31.05 -9.88
CA GLU A 361 27.43 -32.26 -10.18
C GLU A 361 27.17 -32.76 -11.61
N MET A 362 25.91 -32.73 -12.05
CA MET A 362 25.53 -33.08 -13.42
C MET A 362 26.12 -32.12 -14.45
N ILE A 363 26.07 -30.81 -14.19
CA ILE A 363 26.71 -29.78 -15.05
C ILE A 363 28.23 -30.01 -15.11
N ALA A 364 28.87 -30.30 -13.98
CA ALA A 364 30.30 -30.60 -13.94
C ALA A 364 30.65 -31.86 -14.76
N SER A 365 29.79 -32.88 -14.73
CA SER A 365 29.95 -34.08 -15.56
C SER A 365 29.82 -33.78 -17.04
N MET A 366 28.76 -33.07 -17.45
CA MET A 366 28.55 -32.65 -18.84
C MET A 366 29.71 -31.80 -19.36
N ASN A 367 30.29 -30.92 -18.53
CA ASN A 367 31.45 -30.12 -18.89
C ASN A 367 32.71 -30.99 -19.13
N ARG A 368 32.92 -32.05 -18.34
CA ARG A 368 34.02 -33.01 -18.57
C ARG A 368 33.83 -33.78 -19.88
N GLU A 369 32.63 -34.26 -20.16
CA GLU A 369 32.32 -34.93 -21.43
C GLU A 369 32.51 -34.00 -22.63
N ASN A 370 32.06 -32.74 -22.54
CA ASN A 370 32.28 -31.75 -23.58
C ASN A 370 33.77 -31.45 -23.84
N LEU A 371 34.61 -31.47 -22.80
CA LEU A 371 36.06 -31.34 -22.97
C LEU A 371 36.67 -32.54 -23.68
N ALA A 372 36.21 -33.76 -23.36
CA ALA A 372 36.65 -34.98 -24.05
C ALA A 372 36.26 -34.95 -25.53
N ILE A 373 35.01 -34.61 -25.84
CA ILE A 373 34.52 -34.48 -27.23
C ILE A 373 35.34 -33.44 -28.01
N LYS A 374 35.67 -32.30 -27.39
CA LYS A 374 36.54 -31.28 -28.02
C LYS A 374 37.94 -31.80 -28.31
N ALA A 375 38.50 -32.62 -27.43
CA ALA A 375 39.81 -33.24 -27.65
C ALA A 375 39.77 -34.25 -28.82
N ASP A 376 38.74 -35.09 -28.88
CA ASP A 376 38.54 -36.05 -29.98
C ASP A 376 38.33 -35.35 -31.32
N ASN A 377 37.54 -34.28 -31.35
CA ASN A 377 37.35 -33.46 -32.56
C ASN A 377 38.67 -32.87 -33.07
N LYS A 378 39.54 -32.40 -32.17
CA LYS A 378 40.87 -31.88 -32.53
C LYS A 378 41.77 -32.96 -33.14
N ILE A 379 41.70 -34.19 -32.64
CA ILE A 379 42.42 -35.33 -33.22
C ILE A 379 41.90 -35.64 -34.63
N LEU A 380 40.57 -35.66 -34.82
CA LEU A 380 39.94 -35.87 -36.13
C LEU A 380 40.30 -34.77 -37.14
N GLU A 381 40.37 -33.51 -36.71
CA GLU A 381 40.82 -32.39 -37.54
C GLU A 381 42.26 -32.61 -38.04
N ASN A 382 43.18 -33.01 -37.16
CA ASN A 382 44.56 -33.32 -37.54
C ASN A 382 44.63 -34.47 -38.56
N TYR A 383 43.90 -35.56 -38.34
CA TYR A 383 43.84 -36.66 -39.31
C TYR A 383 43.29 -36.23 -40.67
N ASN A 384 42.29 -35.34 -40.69
CA ASN A 384 41.74 -34.79 -41.92
C ASN A 384 42.77 -33.92 -42.68
N GLU A 385 43.60 -33.14 -41.97
CA GLU A 385 44.68 -32.38 -42.61
C GLU A 385 45.78 -33.29 -43.18
N GLU A 386 46.15 -34.35 -42.47
CA GLU A 386 47.09 -35.36 -42.97
C GLU A 386 46.54 -36.06 -44.22
N LEU A 387 45.27 -36.46 -44.22
CA LEU A 387 44.61 -37.06 -45.39
C LEU A 387 44.58 -36.12 -46.59
N LYS A 388 44.27 -34.83 -46.39
CA LYS A 388 44.35 -33.82 -47.46
C LYS A 388 45.76 -33.69 -48.02
N THR A 389 46.77 -33.74 -47.16
CA THR A 389 48.19 -33.68 -47.57
C THR A 389 48.57 -34.90 -48.41
N VAL A 390 48.14 -36.10 -48.00
CA VAL A 390 48.36 -37.35 -48.75
C VAL A 390 47.62 -37.31 -50.09
N GLN A 391 46.36 -36.89 -50.13
CA GLN A 391 45.60 -36.72 -51.37
C GLN A 391 46.28 -35.73 -52.33
N THR A 392 46.79 -34.61 -51.81
CA THR A 392 47.51 -33.61 -52.63
C THR A 392 48.80 -34.19 -53.21
N LYS A 393 49.57 -34.97 -52.43
CA LYS A 393 50.75 -35.68 -52.93
C LYS A 393 50.39 -36.72 -53.99
N PHE A 394 49.32 -37.48 -53.77
CA PHE A 394 48.84 -38.49 -54.71
C PHE A 394 48.38 -37.86 -56.04
N LEU A 395 47.64 -36.75 -55.99
CA LEU A 395 47.23 -35.99 -57.17
C LEU A 395 48.44 -35.43 -57.95
N LYS A 396 49.47 -34.92 -57.25
CA LYS A 396 50.72 -34.49 -57.90
C LYS A 396 51.44 -35.63 -58.62
N LEU A 397 51.45 -36.82 -58.03
CA LEU A 397 52.02 -38.05 -58.61
C LEU A 397 51.25 -38.54 -59.85
N LEU A 398 49.93 -38.32 -59.88
CA LEU A 398 49.10 -38.62 -61.05
C LEU A 398 49.31 -37.59 -62.17
N SER A 399 49.50 -36.31 -61.85
CA SER A 399 49.78 -35.26 -62.84
C SER A 399 51.20 -35.27 -63.42
N SER A 400 52.12 -36.06 -62.86
CA SER A 400 53.50 -36.21 -63.35
C SER A 400 53.69 -37.43 -64.26
N LYS A 401 52.59 -38.06 -64.70
CA LYS A 401 52.58 -39.24 -65.57
C LYS A 401 51.94 -39.00 -66.95
N ASP A 402 51.55 -37.76 -67.23
CA ASP A 402 51.35 -37.22 -68.58
C ASP A 402 52.54 -36.33 -68.94
#